data_AF-X1VKH8-F1
#
_entry.id   AF-X1VKH8-F1
#
_cell.length_a   1.000
_cell.length_b   1.000
_cell.length_c   1.000
_cell.angle_alpha   90.00
_cell.angle_beta   90.00
_cell.angle_gamma   90.00
#
_symmetry.space_group_name_H-M   'P 1'
#
loop_
_entity.id
_entity.type
_entity.pdbx_description
1 polymer ?
#
loop_
_entity_poly.entity_id
_entity_poly.type
_entity_poly.pdbx_seq_one_letter_code
_entity_poly.pdbx_strand_id
1 'polypeptide(L)'
;LHIQNFPKNNIINGLREVVIGGTCSLFLNKGAKPLLQTDQNNFWSEIFNSSSEEWIKDKEQQHTIAAYSEFGQGKVVAFGDIDIFCSDDNIGINTLDNQKFLHNIFTWLTDPVKRSDVMSFILDQIGQFQTILFVHFIGYAI
;
A
#
# COMPACT_ATOMS: atom_id res chain seq x y z
N LEU A 1 12.55 10.18 6.74
CA LEU A 1 11.32 9.76 7.45
C LEU A 1 11.60 8.46 8.19
N HIS A 2 11.35 8.41 9.49
CA HIS A 2 11.56 7.21 10.31
C HIS A 2 10.20 6.60 10.70
N ILE A 3 9.96 5.35 10.31
CA ILE A 3 8.71 4.64 10.57
C ILE A 3 8.99 3.51 11.56
N GLN A 4 8.35 3.59 12.74
CA GLN A 4 8.53 2.64 13.83
C GLN A 4 7.21 1.93 14.21
N ASN A 5 6.08 2.50 13.80
CA ASN A 5 4.75 1.97 14.06
C ASN A 5 4.23 1.25 12.82
N PHE A 6 4.12 -0.07 12.92
CA PHE A 6 3.72 -0.93 11.82
C PHE A 6 2.33 -1.53 12.05
N PRO A 7 1.45 -1.57 11.03
CA PRO A 7 0.20 -2.30 11.13
C PRO A 7 0.47 -3.79 11.35
N LYS A 8 -0.34 -4.44 12.19
CA LYS A 8 -0.21 -5.88 12.45
C LYS A 8 -0.48 -6.68 11.17
N ASN A 9 0.57 -7.22 10.56
CA ASN A 9 0.50 -8.18 9.47
C ASN A 9 1.75 -9.07 9.45
N ASN A 10 1.67 -10.21 8.77
CA ASN A 10 2.76 -11.18 8.73
C ASN A 10 3.92 -10.76 7.80
N ILE A 11 3.70 -9.82 6.88
CA ILE A 11 4.69 -9.37 5.91
C ILE A 11 5.79 -8.60 6.62
N ILE A 12 5.45 -7.65 7.48
CA ILE A 12 6.45 -6.77 8.14
C ILE A 12 6.80 -7.18 9.57
N ASN A 13 6.62 -8.47 9.90
CA ASN A 13 6.88 -8.93 11.26
C ASN A 13 8.36 -8.78 11.64
N GLY A 14 8.60 -8.33 12.88
CA GLY A 14 9.93 -8.18 13.45
C GLY A 14 10.75 -7.00 12.92
N LEU A 15 10.13 -6.05 12.21
CA LEU A 15 10.75 -4.75 11.93
C LEU A 15 10.64 -3.85 13.18
N ARG A 16 11.70 -3.08 13.41
CA ARG A 16 11.74 -2.06 14.46
C ARG A 16 11.68 -0.67 13.86
N GLU A 17 12.39 -0.47 12.75
CA GLU A 17 12.48 0.84 12.12
C GLU A 17 12.84 0.77 10.64
N VAL A 18 12.01 1.40 9.80
CA VAL A 18 12.22 1.56 8.36
C VAL A 18 12.44 3.04 8.07
N VAL A 19 13.46 3.35 7.27
CA VAL A 19 13.80 4.73 6.87
C VAL A 19 13.42 4.93 5.42
N ILE A 20 12.66 5.98 5.16
CA ILE A 20 12.25 6.40 3.81
C ILE A 20 12.72 7.85 3.57
N GLY A 21 13.06 8.17 2.33
CA GLY A 21 13.35 9.53 1.89
C GLY A 21 12.10 10.43 1.88
N GLY A 22 12.15 11.49 1.07
CA GLY A 22 10.94 12.24 0.71
C GLY A 22 10.07 11.35 -0.17
N THR A 23 8.80 11.16 0.19
CA THR A 23 7.93 10.16 -0.45
C THR A 23 6.58 10.72 -0.81
N CYS A 24 5.96 10.17 -1.84
CA CYS A 24 4.56 10.39 -2.13
C CYS A 24 3.67 9.56 -1.18
N SER A 25 2.50 10.08 -0.85
CA SER A 25 1.48 9.32 -0.13
C SER A 25 0.56 8.57 -1.10
N LEU A 26 0.12 7.37 -0.73
CA LEU A 26 -0.79 6.53 -1.50
C LEU A 26 -2.24 6.70 -1.03
N PHE A 27 -3.15 6.87 -1.99
CA PHE A 27 -4.59 6.74 -1.76
C PHE A 27 -5.02 5.29 -2.00
N LEU A 28 -5.64 4.67 -1.00
CA LEU A 28 -6.00 3.24 -1.05
C LEU A 28 -7.44 3.04 -1.53
N ASN A 29 -7.61 2.13 -2.50
CA ASN A 29 -8.91 1.62 -2.91
C ASN A 29 -9.32 0.39 -2.07
N LYS A 30 -10.61 0.01 -2.17
CA LYS A 30 -11.18 -1.15 -1.46
C LYS A 30 -10.38 -2.42 -1.76
N GLY A 31 -9.82 -3.04 -0.72
CA GLY A 31 -9.02 -4.28 -0.83
C GLY A 31 -7.51 -4.08 -0.72
N ALA A 32 -7.01 -2.84 -0.84
CA ALA A 32 -5.63 -2.52 -0.49
C ALA A 32 -5.49 -2.32 1.02
N LYS A 33 -4.40 -2.81 1.59
CA LYS A 33 -4.06 -2.68 3.00
C LYS A 33 -2.77 -1.88 3.16
N PRO A 34 -2.68 -0.98 4.14
CA PRO A 34 -1.45 -0.27 4.40
C PRO A 34 -0.36 -1.24 4.88
N LEU A 35 0.87 -0.99 4.42
CA LEU A 35 2.08 -1.70 4.84
C LEU A 35 2.97 -0.78 5.68
N LEU A 36 3.19 0.46 5.21
CA LEU A 36 3.89 1.51 5.94
C LEU A 36 2.99 2.74 6.02
N GLN A 37 2.89 3.32 7.21
CA GLN A 37 2.16 4.56 7.44
C GLN A 37 2.97 5.47 8.34
N THR A 38 2.83 6.77 8.15
CA THR A 38 3.34 7.75 9.12
C THR A 38 2.50 7.70 10.40
N ASP A 39 2.99 8.31 11.48
CA ASP A 39 2.12 8.61 12.61
C ASP A 39 1.11 9.69 12.23
N GLN A 40 0.09 9.89 13.08
CA GLN A 40 -0.99 10.85 12.82
C GLN A 40 -0.55 12.32 12.94
N ASN A 41 0.55 12.60 13.64
CA ASN A 41 0.95 13.94 14.00
C ASN A 41 2.24 14.35 13.27
N ASN A 42 2.35 15.63 12.91
CA ASN A 42 3.56 16.27 12.36
C ASN A 42 3.99 15.84 10.95
N PHE A 43 3.17 15.08 10.23
CA PHE A 43 3.42 14.74 8.82
C PHE A 43 2.43 15.46 7.92
N TRP A 44 2.92 16.02 6.82
CA TRP A 44 2.12 16.71 5.81
C TRP A 44 2.54 16.28 4.41
N SER A 45 1.60 16.42 3.48
CA SER A 45 1.89 16.41 2.04
C SER A 45 1.98 17.84 1.52
N GLU A 46 2.63 18.02 0.39
CA GLU A 46 2.65 19.28 -0.34
C GLU A 46 1.83 19.14 -1.61
N ILE A 47 1.05 20.17 -1.94
CA ILE A 47 0.26 20.23 -3.17
C ILE A 47 0.75 21.44 -3.96
N PHE A 48 1.00 21.24 -5.25
CA PHE A 48 1.39 22.35 -6.13
C PHE A 48 0.19 23.26 -6.40
N ASN A 49 0.31 24.54 -6.04
CA ASN A 49 -0.67 25.56 -6.32
C ASN A 49 -0.32 26.27 -7.63
N SER A 50 -1.09 26.01 -8.68
CA SER A 50 -0.86 26.59 -10.01
C SER A 50 -1.04 28.11 -10.06
N SER A 51 -1.78 28.71 -9.12
CA SER A 51 -2.04 30.16 -9.11
C SER A 51 -0.88 30.94 -8.50
N SER A 52 -0.18 30.36 -7.52
CA SER A 52 1.00 30.97 -6.89
C SER A 52 2.32 30.38 -7.38
N GLU A 53 2.29 29.33 -8.21
CA GLU A 53 3.46 28.56 -8.68
C GLU A 53 4.33 28.00 -7.54
N GLU A 54 3.71 27.71 -6.39
CA GLU A 54 4.40 27.27 -5.18
C GLU A 54 3.84 25.93 -4.67
N TRP A 55 4.69 25.13 -4.05
CA TRP A 55 4.28 23.99 -3.26
C TRP A 55 3.78 24.48 -1.90
N ILE A 56 2.50 24.24 -1.62
CA ILE A 56 1.90 24.62 -0.36
C ILE A 56 1.71 23.38 0.52
N LYS A 57 1.94 23.57 1.82
CA LYS A 57 1.65 22.55 2.83
C LYS A 57 0.15 22.27 2.85
N ASP A 58 -0.21 21.00 2.64
CA ASP A 58 -1.57 20.49 2.81
C ASP A 58 -1.80 20.10 4.30
N LYS A 59 -2.98 19.54 4.58
CA LYS A 59 -3.39 19.10 5.90
C LYS A 59 -2.43 18.07 6.50
N GLU A 60 -2.11 18.27 7.79
CA GLU A 60 -1.43 17.25 8.59
C GLU A 60 -2.35 16.06 8.85
N GLN A 61 -1.88 14.87 8.49
CA GLN A 61 -2.62 13.62 8.69
C GLN A 61 -1.67 12.42 8.61
N GLN A 62 -2.20 11.24 8.93
CA GLN A 62 -1.50 10.00 8.67
C GLN A 62 -1.47 9.73 7.16
N HIS A 63 -0.28 9.47 6.62
CA HIS A 63 -0.07 9.15 5.22
C HIS A 63 0.33 7.69 5.06
N THR A 64 -0.23 7.01 4.06
CA THR A 64 0.21 5.67 3.68
C THR A 64 1.36 5.79 2.69
N ILE A 65 2.50 5.18 3.01
CA ILE A 65 3.74 5.26 2.22
C ILE A 65 3.94 4.01 1.37
N ALA A 66 3.54 2.85 1.90
CA ALA A 66 3.53 1.60 1.15
C ALA A 66 2.25 0.83 1.46
N ALA A 67 1.76 0.10 0.48
CA ALA A 67 0.54 -0.70 0.60
C ALA A 67 0.66 -1.98 -0.19
N TYR A 68 -0.19 -2.95 0.14
CA TYR A 68 -0.23 -4.23 -0.55
C TYR A 68 -1.68 -4.68 -0.79
N SER A 69 -1.85 -5.56 -1.77
CA SER A 69 -3.13 -6.21 -2.03
C SER A 69 -2.90 -7.58 -2.67
N GLU A 70 -3.91 -8.45 -2.53
CA GLU A 70 -3.99 -9.73 -3.23
C GLU A 70 -5.22 -9.70 -4.14
N PHE A 71 -5.04 -10.12 -5.38
CA PHE A 71 -6.11 -10.18 -6.37
C PHE A 71 -6.05 -11.49 -7.13
N GLY A 72 -7.00 -12.38 -6.84
CA GLY A 72 -6.96 -13.77 -7.33
C GLY A 72 -5.69 -14.49 -6.86
N GLN A 73 -4.80 -14.80 -7.79
CA GLN A 73 -3.49 -15.41 -7.51
C GLN A 73 -2.34 -14.40 -7.50
N GLY A 74 -2.62 -13.14 -7.84
CA GLY A 74 -1.63 -12.07 -7.90
C GLY A 74 -1.44 -11.41 -6.53
N LYS A 75 -0.20 -11.03 -6.26
CA LYS A 75 0.19 -10.20 -5.13
C LYS A 75 0.78 -8.90 -5.67
N VAL A 76 0.40 -7.78 -5.08
CA VAL A 76 0.87 -6.44 -5.48
C VAL A 76 1.33 -5.68 -4.26
N VAL A 77 2.48 -5.03 -4.37
CA VAL A 77 2.95 -4.01 -3.42
C VAL A 77 3.19 -2.71 -4.17
N ALA A 78 2.78 -1.61 -3.56
CA ALA A 78 3.05 -0.26 -4.05
C ALA A 78 3.88 0.51 -3.02
N PHE A 79 4.86 1.26 -3.51
CA PHE A 79 5.68 2.17 -2.73
C PHE A 79 5.49 3.59 -3.25
N GLY A 80 5.42 4.56 -2.33
CA GLY A 80 5.37 5.98 -2.66
C GLY A 80 6.72 6.60 -3.03
N ASP A 81 7.80 5.83 -2.88
CA ASP A 81 9.17 6.25 -3.14
C ASP A 81 10.02 5.05 -3.57
N ILE A 82 10.99 5.31 -4.46
CA ILE A 82 11.94 4.32 -4.99
C ILE A 82 13.28 4.37 -4.25
N ASP A 83 13.58 5.43 -3.50
CA ASP A 83 14.90 5.63 -2.90
C ASP A 83 15.26 4.56 -1.86
N ILE A 84 14.28 3.83 -1.31
CA ILE A 84 14.54 2.67 -0.44
C ILE A 84 15.40 1.59 -1.11
N PHE A 85 15.43 1.54 -2.45
CA PHE A 85 16.24 0.61 -3.24
C PHE A 85 17.65 1.11 -3.56
N CYS A 86 17.96 2.38 -3.25
CA CYS A 86 19.27 2.96 -3.53
C CYS A 86 20.33 2.50 -2.51
N SER A 87 21.59 2.91 -2.73
CA SER A 87 22.73 2.61 -1.85
C SER A 87 23.13 3.77 -0.94
N ASP A 88 22.28 4.80 -0.80
CA ASP A 88 22.54 5.90 0.13
C ASP A 88 22.53 5.39 1.57
N ASP A 89 23.54 5.75 2.36
CA ASP A 89 23.70 5.24 3.74
C ASP A 89 22.61 5.77 4.70
N ASN A 90 21.92 6.85 4.35
CA ASN A 90 20.91 7.50 5.21
C ASN A 90 19.48 7.04 4.93
N ILE A 91 19.18 6.54 3.72
CA ILE A 91 17.80 6.19 3.30
C ILE A 91 17.70 4.90 2.48
N GLY A 92 18.82 4.35 2.02
CA GLY A 92 18.86 3.25 1.07
C GLY A 92 18.67 1.88 1.71
N ILE A 93 18.94 0.84 0.92
CA ILE A 93 18.67 -0.55 1.28
C ILE A 93 19.42 -1.00 2.54
N ASN A 94 20.63 -0.49 2.78
CA ASN A 94 21.48 -0.92 3.89
C ASN A 94 21.22 -0.13 5.19
N THR A 95 20.27 0.80 5.19
CA THR A 95 19.94 1.62 6.34
C THR A 95 18.96 0.90 7.27
N LEU A 96 19.33 0.73 8.55
CA LEU A 96 18.49 0.11 9.59
C LEU A 96 17.82 -1.20 9.12
N ASP A 97 16.49 -1.34 9.22
CA ASP A 97 15.78 -2.55 8.79
C ASP A 97 15.33 -2.51 7.32
N ASN A 98 15.76 -1.54 6.50
CA ASN A 98 15.30 -1.43 5.10
C ASN A 98 15.56 -2.73 4.30
N GLN A 99 16.74 -3.34 4.46
CA GLN A 99 17.06 -4.61 3.81
C GLN A 99 16.10 -5.73 4.24
N LYS A 100 15.79 -5.80 5.54
CA LYS A 100 14.89 -6.81 6.10
C LYS A 100 13.45 -6.58 5.64
N PHE A 101 13.01 -5.33 5.60
CA PHE A 101 11.70 -4.95 5.08
C PHE A 101 11.52 -5.39 3.62
N LEU A 102 12.49 -5.06 2.76
CA LEU A 102 12.46 -5.48 1.35
C LEU A 102 12.53 -7.01 1.21
N HIS A 103 13.40 -7.67 1.99
CA HIS A 103 13.48 -9.14 2.00
C HIS A 103 12.14 -9.78 2.35
N ASN A 104 11.46 -9.28 3.39
CA ASN A 104 10.15 -9.81 3.77
C ASN A 104 9.10 -9.60 2.68
N ILE A 105 9.10 -8.43 2.02
CA ILE A 105 8.19 -8.14 0.91
C ILE A 105 8.43 -9.10 -0.25
N PHE A 106 9.68 -9.27 -0.67
CA PHE A 106 10.00 -10.18 -1.77
C PHE A 106 9.67 -11.62 -1.41
N THR A 107 9.94 -12.05 -0.17
CA THR A 107 9.53 -13.36 0.32
C THR A 107 8.02 -13.55 0.19
N TRP A 108 7.23 -12.57 0.66
CA TRP A 108 5.77 -12.62 0.54
C TRP A 108 5.28 -12.62 -0.91
N LEU A 109 5.90 -11.83 -1.81
CA LEU A 109 5.57 -11.78 -3.23
C LEU A 109 5.84 -13.13 -3.93
N THR A 110 6.89 -13.83 -3.51
CA THR A 110 7.26 -15.15 -4.09
C THR A 110 6.49 -16.32 -3.48
N ASP A 111 5.92 -16.16 -2.29
CA ASP A 111 5.09 -17.18 -1.65
C ASP A 111 3.76 -17.35 -2.43
N PRO A 112 3.37 -18.57 -2.84
CA PRO A 112 2.13 -18.76 -3.58
C PRO A 112 0.89 -18.43 -2.73
N VAL A 113 -0.11 -17.79 -3.35
CA VAL A 113 -1.42 -17.59 -2.71
C VAL A 113 -2.07 -18.94 -2.44
N LYS A 114 -2.65 -19.12 -1.26
CA LYS A 114 -3.31 -20.38 -0.89
C LYS A 114 -4.53 -20.61 -1.79
N ARG A 115 -4.70 -21.86 -2.21
CA ARG A 115 -5.82 -22.26 -3.10
C ARG A 115 -7.21 -21.95 -2.51
N SER A 116 -7.35 -21.98 -1.19
CA SER A 116 -8.59 -21.59 -0.49
C SER A 116 -8.99 -20.15 -0.82
N ASP A 117 -8.03 -19.24 -0.77
CA ASP A 117 -8.25 -17.80 -0.88
C ASP A 117 -8.61 -17.43 -2.33
N VAL A 118 -7.99 -18.14 -3.28
CA VAL A 118 -8.34 -18.07 -4.71
C VAL A 118 -9.77 -18.54 -4.96
N MET A 119 -10.23 -19.61 -4.31
CA MET A 119 -11.60 -20.09 -4.48
C MET A 119 -12.62 -19.11 -3.90
N SER A 120 -12.35 -18.53 -2.73
CA SER A 120 -13.18 -17.46 -2.17
C SER A 120 -13.26 -16.26 -3.12
N PHE A 121 -12.13 -15.84 -3.70
CA PHE A 121 -12.12 -14.78 -4.71
C PHE A 121 -12.99 -15.11 -5.93
N ILE A 122 -12.88 -16.33 -6.49
CA ILE A 122 -13.70 -16.75 -7.64
C ILE A 122 -15.19 -16.70 -7.29
N LEU A 123 -15.57 -17.18 -6.11
CA LEU A 123 -16.96 -17.15 -5.64
C LEU A 123 -17.48 -15.71 -5.49
N ASP A 124 -16.68 -14.81 -4.93
CA ASP A 124 -17.03 -13.39 -4.81
C ASP A 124 -17.25 -12.74 -6.18
N GLN A 125 -16.38 -13.03 -7.15
CA GLN A 125 -16.55 -12.55 -8.52
C GLN A 125 -17.86 -13.06 -9.13
N ILE A 126 -18.15 -14.37 -9.00
CA ILE A 126 -19.40 -14.96 -9.49
C ILE A 126 -20.63 -14.28 -8.85
N GLY A 127 -20.59 -14.03 -7.53
CA GLY A 127 -21.67 -13.33 -6.83
C GLY A 127 -21.91 -11.90 -7.33
N GLN A 128 -20.83 -11.16 -7.63
CA GLN A 128 -20.95 -9.83 -8.22
C GLN A 128 -21.51 -9.88 -9.65
N PHE A 129 -21.08 -10.84 -10.47
CA PHE A 129 -21.62 -11.04 -11.81
C PHE A 129 -23.13 -11.33 -11.78
N GLN A 130 -23.60 -12.19 -10.87
CA GLN A 130 -25.03 -12.46 -10.71
C GLN A 130 -25.81 -11.19 -10.31
N THR A 131 -25.27 -10.40 -9.39
CA THR A 131 -25.90 -9.14 -8.95
C THR A 131 -26.02 -8.15 -10.11
N ILE A 132 -24.97 -7.98 -10.92
CA ILE A 132 -24.96 -7.08 -12.08
C ILE A 132 -25.99 -7.53 -13.12
N LEU A 133 -26.06 -8.84 -13.42
CA LEU A 133 -27.06 -9.40 -14.33
C LEU A 133 -28.48 -9.15 -13.82
N PHE A 134 -28.77 -9.40 -12.54
CA PHE A 134 -30.08 -9.13 -11.96
C PHE A 134 -30.48 -7.65 -12.03
N VAL A 135 -29.57 -6.73 -11.73
CA VAL A 135 -29.83 -5.28 -11.84
C VAL A 135 -30.07 -4.87 -13.29
N HIS A 136 -29.31 -5.43 -14.24
CA HIS A 136 -29.54 -5.19 -15.66
C HIS A 136 -30.91 -5.71 -16.10
N PHE A 137 -31.31 -6.92 -15.72
CA PHE A 137 -32.63 -7.48 -16.10
C PHE A 137 -33.82 -6.71 -15.50
N ILE A 138 -33.71 -6.22 -14.27
CA ILE A 138 -34.78 -5.40 -13.65
C ILE A 138 -34.84 -4.00 -14.29
N GLY A 139 -33.70 -3.42 -14.69
CA GLY A 139 -33.63 -2.12 -15.36
C GLY A 139 -34.25 -2.08 -16.76
N TYR A 140 -34.42 -3.22 -17.42
CA TYR A 140 -35.13 -3.33 -18.71
C TYR A 140 -36.61 -3.73 -18.57
N ALA A 141 -37.08 -4.02 -17.35
CA ALA A 141 -38.45 -4.47 -17.09
C ALA A 141 -39.37 -3.36 -16.53
N ILE A 142 -38.91 -2.10 -16.54
CA ILE A 142 -39.69 -0.89 -16.16
C ILE A 142 -39.80 0.03 -17.37
#